data_AF-A0A354FFZ2-F1
#
_entry.id   AF-A0A354FFZ2-F1
#
_cell.length_a   1.000
_cell.length_b   1.000
_cell.length_c   1.000
_cell.angle_alpha   90.00
_cell.angle_beta   90.00
_cell.angle_gamma   90.00
#
_symmetry.space_group_name_H-M   'P 1'
#
loop_
_entity.id
_entity.type
_entity.pdbx_description
1 polymer ?
#
loop_
_entity_poly.entity_id
_entity_poly.type
_entity_poly.pdbx_seq_one_letter_code
_entity_poly.pdbx_strand_id
1 'polypeptide(L)'
;MSDREKLKLARAVGIITIANIAARILGYVREASLYYLFGQTRIADCFNAAFSIPDFIYMILVGGALSSAFIPVFGGYIAKDEEDEGWKVASIMLNMVITLMLAAITLAMVFTPQLV
;
A
#
# COMPACT_ATOMS: atom_id res chain seq x y z
N MET A 1 8.53 25.84 14.83
CA MET A 1 8.09 25.69 13.43
C MET A 1 7.72 27.03 12.85
N SER A 2 8.36 27.42 11.75
CA SER A 2 8.06 28.63 10.99
C SER A 2 6.68 28.48 10.30
N ASP A 3 5.91 29.56 10.13
CA ASP A 3 4.60 29.50 9.46
C ASP A 3 4.67 28.94 8.02
N ARG A 4 5.83 29.07 7.36
CA ARG A 4 6.08 28.41 6.05
C ARG A 4 6.11 26.89 6.13
N GLU A 5 6.59 26.31 7.24
CA GLU A 5 6.65 24.85 7.42
C GLU A 5 5.25 24.27 7.66
N LYS A 6 4.41 24.96 8.44
CA LYS A 6 3.01 24.57 8.64
C LYS A 6 2.23 24.58 7.34
N LEU A 7 2.42 25.60 6.49
CA LEU A 7 1.80 25.69 5.17
C LEU A 7 2.25 24.56 4.23
N LYS A 8 3.54 24.23 4.21
CA LYS A 8 4.07 23.10 3.42
C LYS A 8 3.50 21.76 3.88
N LEU A 9 3.46 21.52 5.19
CA LEU A 9 2.89 20.31 5.76
C LEU A 9 1.39 20.19 5.46
N ALA A 10 0.62 21.26 5.65
CA ALA A 10 -0.81 21.29 5.35
C ALA A 10 -1.09 20.99 3.87
N ARG A 11 -0.27 21.54 2.95
CA ARG A 11 -0.37 21.25 1.52
C ARG A 11 -0.07 19.77 1.22
N ALA A 12 0.97 19.20 1.81
CA ALA A 12 1.33 17.80 1.62
C ALA A 12 0.22 16.86 2.11
N VAL A 13 -0.28 17.09 3.33
CA VAL A 13 -1.40 16.32 3.92
C VAL A 13 -2.65 16.46 3.06
N GLY A 14 -2.95 17.66 2.56
CA GLY A 14 -4.09 17.91 1.66
C GLY A 14 -4.00 17.07 0.37
N ILE A 15 -2.83 17.04 -0.27
CA ILE A 15 -2.61 16.24 -1.50
C ILE A 15 -2.82 14.75 -1.22
N ILE A 16 -2.24 14.22 -0.13
CA ILE A 16 -2.38 12.81 0.24
C ILE A 16 -3.85 12.44 0.52
N THR A 17 -4.58 13.34 1.18
CA THR A 17 -6.00 13.13 1.53
C THR A 17 -6.86 13.10 0.27
N ILE A 18 -6.67 14.05 -0.65
CA ILE A 18 -7.39 14.09 -1.93
C ILE A 18 -7.07 12.85 -2.77
N ALA A 19 -5.80 12.45 -2.83
CA ALA A 19 -5.38 11.25 -3.53
C ALA A 19 -6.05 9.98 -2.97
N ASN A 20 -6.17 9.87 -1.64
CA ASN A 20 -6.86 8.75 -1.00
C ASN A 20 -8.36 8.72 -1.33
N ILE A 21 -9.03 9.87 -1.29
CA ILE A 21 -10.45 9.97 -1.64
C ILE A 21 -10.66 9.58 -3.10
N ALA A 22 -9.83 10.10 -4.00
CA ALA A 22 -9.89 9.76 -5.42
C ALA A 22 -9.69 8.25 -5.66
N ALA A 23 -8.72 7.64 -4.97
CA ALA A 23 -8.49 6.19 -5.05
C ALA A 23 -9.72 5.38 -4.59
N ARG A 24 -10.39 5.80 -3.52
CA ARG A 24 -11.63 5.16 -3.05
C ARG A 24 -12.76 5.27 -4.07
N ILE A 25 -12.95 6.45 -4.65
CA ILE A 25 -13.99 6.67 -5.69
C ILE A 25 -13.71 5.75 -6.90
N LEU A 26 -12.46 5.67 -7.35
CA LEU A 26 -12.07 4.76 -8.44
C LEU A 26 -12.32 3.29 -8.07
N GLY A 27 -12.05 2.88 -6.83
CA GLY A 27 -12.39 1.55 -6.33
C GLY A 27 -13.88 1.25 -6.39
N TYR A 28 -14.73 2.19 -5.96
CA TYR A 28 -16.18 2.06 -6.08
C TYR A 28 -16.65 1.98 -7.53
N VAL A 29 -16.08 2.79 -8.43
CA VAL A 29 -16.41 2.73 -9.86
C VAL A 29 -16.01 1.37 -10.45
N ARG A 30 -14.87 0.81 -10.04
CA ARG A 30 -14.45 -0.55 -10.43
C ARG A 30 -15.49 -1.58 -10.00
N GLU A 31 -15.90 -1.56 -8.73
CA GLU A 31 -16.90 -2.50 -8.20
C GLU A 31 -18.25 -2.35 -8.91
N ALA A 32 -18.75 -1.13 -9.06
CA ALA A 32 -20.01 -0.85 -9.75
C ALA A 32 -19.97 -1.34 -11.21
N SER A 33 -18.84 -1.13 -11.90
CA SER A 33 -18.62 -1.62 -13.27
C SER A 33 -18.59 -3.15 -13.34
N LEU A 34 -17.97 -3.81 -12.36
CA LEU A 34 -17.93 -5.27 -12.24
C LEU A 34 -19.34 -5.84 -12.08
N TYR A 35 -20.14 -5.27 -11.17
CA TYR A 35 -21.53 -5.68 -10.95
C TYR A 35 -22.44 -5.35 -12.14
N TYR A 36 -22.19 -4.25 -12.84
CA TYR A 36 -22.95 -3.89 -14.04
C TYR A 36 -22.71 -4.87 -15.20
N LEU A 37 -21.46 -5.28 -15.42
CA LEU A 37 -21.08 -6.18 -16.51
C LEU A 37 -21.38 -7.65 -16.20
N PHE A 38 -21.15 -8.10 -14.96
CA PHE A 38 -21.21 -9.52 -14.60
C PHE A 38 -22.36 -9.87 -13.65
N GLY A 39 -23.11 -8.90 -13.11
CA GLY A 39 -24.16 -9.15 -12.11
C GLY A 39 -23.62 -9.73 -10.80
N GLN A 40 -24.53 -10.19 -9.92
CA GLN A 40 -24.17 -11.00 -8.74
C GLN A 40 -23.89 -12.44 -9.16
N THR A 41 -22.79 -12.65 -9.87
CA THR A 41 -22.38 -13.98 -10.34
C THR A 41 -21.13 -14.45 -9.63
N ARG A 42 -20.90 -15.77 -9.68
CA ARG A 42 -19.71 -16.42 -9.13
C ARG A 42 -18.39 -15.83 -9.65
N ILE A 43 -18.40 -15.17 -10.81
CA ILE A 43 -17.23 -14.47 -11.38
C ILE A 43 -16.89 -13.22 -10.55
N ALA A 44 -17.89 -12.44 -10.13
CA ALA A 44 -17.68 -11.27 -9.28
C ALA A 44 -17.14 -11.67 -7.91
N ASP A 45 -17.66 -12.76 -7.33
CA ASP A 45 -17.19 -13.31 -6.06
C ASP A 45 -15.74 -13.81 -6.15
N CYS A 46 -15.39 -14.56 -7.20
CA CYS A 46 -14.01 -15.01 -7.43
C CYS A 46 -13.05 -13.83 -7.63
N PHE A 47 -13.46 -12.78 -8.35
CA PHE A 47 -12.66 -11.57 -8.53
C PHE A 47 -12.39 -10.90 -7.17
N ASN A 48 -13.44 -10.66 -6.37
CA ASN A 48 -13.29 -10.05 -5.05
C ASN A 48 -12.44 -10.91 -4.10
N ALA A 49 -12.62 -12.23 -4.12
CA ALA A 49 -11.81 -13.16 -3.34
C ALA A 49 -10.32 -13.11 -3.74
N ALA A 50 -10.02 -12.99 -5.05
CA ALA A 50 -8.65 -12.88 -5.54
C ALA A 50 -7.93 -11.63 -5.03
N PHE A 51 -8.66 -10.51 -4.81
CA PHE A 51 -8.08 -9.29 -4.25
C PHE A 51 -7.99 -9.28 -2.71
N SER A 52 -8.70 -10.17 -2.02
CA SER A 52 -8.74 -10.17 -0.55
C SER A 52 -7.38 -10.46 0.09
N ILE A 53 -6.60 -11.41 -0.45
CA ILE A 53 -5.27 -11.75 0.07
C ILE A 53 -4.27 -10.61 -0.17
N PRO A 54 -4.12 -10.07 -1.40
CA PRO A 54 -3.29 -8.90 -1.65
C PRO A 54 -3.68 -7.69 -0.80
N ASP A 55 -4.97 -7.38 -0.68
CA ASP A 55 -5.45 -6.24 0.10
C ASP A 55 -5.13 -6.41 1.59
N PHE A 56 -5.26 -7.62 2.12
CA PHE A 56 -4.90 -7.91 3.51
C PHE A 56 -3.41 -7.68 3.77
N ILE A 57 -2.54 -8.15 2.87
CA ILE A 57 -1.10 -7.93 2.95
C ILE A 57 -0.77 -6.44 2.85
N TYR A 58 -1.40 -5.73 1.92
CA TYR A 58 -1.25 -4.28 1.78
C TYR A 58 -1.67 -3.54 3.06
N MET A 59 -2.80 -3.92 3.66
CA MET A 59 -3.28 -3.31 4.89
C MET A 59 -2.30 -3.50 6.05
N ILE A 60 -1.72 -4.69 6.22
CA ILE A 60 -0.75 -4.94 7.30
C ILE A 60 0.57 -4.21 7.05
N LEU A 61 1.10 -4.30 5.82
CA LEU A 61 2.38 -3.69 5.47
C LEU A 61 2.24 -2.17 5.42
N VAL A 62 1.45 -1.64 4.50
CA VAL A 62 1.35 -0.20 4.23
C VAL A 62 0.50 0.51 5.26
N GLY A 63 -0.64 -0.05 5.65
CA GLY A 63 -1.53 0.56 6.65
C GLY A 63 -1.02 0.47 8.09
N GLY A 64 -0.18 -0.52 8.40
CA GLY A 64 0.27 -0.82 9.76
C GLY A 64 1.78 -0.65 9.96
N ALA A 65 2.52 -1.74 9.72
CA ALA A 65 3.88 -1.91 10.22
C ALA A 65 4.94 -1.12 9.45
N LEU A 66 4.88 -1.06 8.11
CA LEU A 66 5.84 -0.27 7.35
C LEU A 66 5.65 1.21 7.59
N SER A 67 4.44 1.77 7.46
CA SER A 67 4.30 3.23 7.57
C SER A 67 4.64 3.75 8.96
N SER A 68 4.29 3.02 10.02
CA SER A 68 4.60 3.42 11.41
C SER A 68 6.09 3.33 11.76
N ALA A 69 6.84 2.38 11.19
CA ALA A 69 8.28 2.25 11.42
C ALA A 69 9.12 3.07 10.41
N PHE A 70 8.74 3.08 9.14
CA PHE A 70 9.49 3.68 8.04
C PHE A 70 9.50 5.20 8.10
N ILE A 71 8.34 5.84 8.27
CA ILE A 71 8.22 7.31 8.24
C ILE A 71 9.12 7.97 9.30
N PRO A 72 9.10 7.58 10.59
CA PRO A 72 9.97 8.20 11.59
C PRO A 72 11.46 7.88 11.39
N VAL A 73 11.81 6.67 10.92
CA VAL A 73 13.20 6.30 10.65
C VAL A 73 13.75 7.10 9.48
N PHE A 74 13.07 7.07 8.33
CA PHE A 74 13.48 7.82 7.14
C PHE A 74 13.45 9.33 7.38
N GLY A 75 12.40 9.84 8.02
CA GLY A 75 12.30 11.24 8.41
C GLY A 75 13.41 11.68 9.36
N GLY A 76 13.89 10.77 10.22
CA GLY A 76 15.04 11.01 11.10
C GLY A 76 16.35 11.21 10.33
N TYR A 77 16.59 10.45 9.25
CA TYR A 77 17.76 10.64 8.39
C TYR A 77 17.70 11.96 7.62
N ILE A 78 16.53 12.27 7.04
CA ILE A 78 16.30 13.55 6.34
C ILE A 78 16.52 14.73 7.29
N ALA A 79 16.02 14.64 8.53
CA ALA A 79 16.16 15.71 9.53
C ALA A 79 17.61 15.94 9.99
N LYS A 80 18.51 14.98 9.75
CA LYS A 80 19.94 15.07 10.07
C LYS A 80 20.80 15.45 8.86
N ASP A 81 20.20 15.76 7.70
CA ASP A 81 20.93 15.96 6.44
C ASP A 81 21.71 14.69 5.99
N GLU A 82 21.30 13.51 6.44
CA GLU A 82 21.89 12.20 6.10
C GLU A 82 21.08 11.50 5.00
N GLU A 83 20.74 12.22 3.92
CA GLU A 83 19.82 11.73 2.89
C GLU A 83 20.30 10.42 2.22
N ASP A 84 21.60 10.31 1.92
CA ASP A 84 22.18 9.14 1.27
C ASP A 84 21.96 7.85 2.08
N GLU A 85 22.15 7.92 3.41
CA GLU A 85 21.90 6.77 4.29
C GLU A 85 20.41 6.52 4.49
N GLY A 86 19.59 7.57 4.50
CA GLY A 86 18.13 7.45 4.43
C GLY A 86 17.67 6.65 3.20
N TRP A 87 18.21 6.97 2.02
CA TRP A 87 17.92 6.25 0.77
C TRP A 87 18.42 4.81 0.79
N LYS A 88 19.56 4.54 1.41
CA LYS A 88 20.08 3.19 1.58
C LYS A 88 19.17 2.34 2.48
N VAL A 89 18.75 2.88 3.62
CA VAL A 89 17.80 2.20 4.52
C VAL A 89 16.47 1.97 3.81
N ALA A 90 15.96 2.97 3.08
CA ALA A 90 14.73 2.81 2.31
C ALA A 90 14.83 1.71 1.25
N SER A 91 15.95 1.66 0.54
CA SER A 91 16.22 0.61 -0.46
C SER A 91 16.31 -0.78 0.17
N ILE A 92 16.97 -0.91 1.33
CA ILE A 92 17.05 -2.18 2.07
C ILE A 92 15.66 -2.64 2.51
N MET A 93 14.85 -1.75 3.08
CA MET A 93 13.48 -2.07 3.50
C MET A 93 12.61 -2.49 2.32
N LEU A 94 12.64 -1.73 1.21
CA LEU A 94 11.89 -2.06 0.00
C LEU A 94 12.31 -3.41 -0.58
N ASN A 95 13.62 -3.67 -0.70
CA ASN A 95 14.13 -4.95 -1.18
C ASN A 95 13.69 -6.11 -0.29
N MET A 96 13.72 -5.94 1.03
CA MET A 96 13.22 -6.95 1.98
C MET A 96 11.73 -7.22 1.78
N VAL A 97 10.90 -6.18 1.68
CA VAL A 97 9.45 -6.32 1.48
C VAL A 97 9.15 -7.02 0.15
N ILE A 98 9.79 -6.59 -0.94
CA ILE A 98 9.62 -7.21 -2.25
C ILE A 98 10.03 -8.67 -2.22
N THR A 99 11.19 -8.98 -1.63
CA THR A 99 11.69 -10.37 -1.52
C THR A 99 10.73 -11.23 -0.70
N LEU A 100 10.25 -10.73 0.43
CA LEU A 100 9.30 -11.45 1.28
C LEU A 100 7.95 -11.66 0.58
N MET A 101 7.46 -10.65 -0.15
CA MET A 101 6.24 -10.77 -0.94
C MET A 101 6.39 -11.77 -2.08
N LEU A 102 7.50 -11.74 -2.81
CA LEU A 102 7.77 -12.73 -3.86
C LEU A 102 7.82 -14.14 -3.27
N ALA A 103 8.51 -14.34 -2.15
CA ALA A 103 8.54 -15.63 -1.46
C ALA A 103 7.14 -16.08 -1.03
N ALA A 104 6.33 -15.18 -0.44
CA ALA A 104 4.96 -15.48 -0.03
C ALA A 104 4.06 -15.85 -1.23
N ILE A 105 4.19 -15.13 -2.35
CA ILE A 105 3.45 -15.42 -3.59
C ILE A 105 3.88 -16.77 -4.16
N THR A 106 5.19 -17.07 -4.20
CA THR A 106 5.69 -18.36 -4.68
C THR A 106 5.16 -19.50 -3.82
N LEU A 107 5.19 -19.36 -2.48
CA LEU A 107 4.60 -20.34 -1.57
C LEU A 107 3.09 -20.48 -1.83
N ALA A 108 2.36 -19.37 -1.92
CA ALA A 108 0.92 -19.40 -2.20
C ALA A 108 0.62 -20.16 -3.51
N MET A 109 1.38 -19.94 -4.58
CA MET A 109 1.21 -20.69 -5.84
C MET A 109 1.43 -22.20 -5.67
N VAL A 110 2.44 -22.60 -4.89
CA VAL A 110 2.73 -24.02 -4.63
C VAL A 110 1.62 -24.70 -3.82
N PHE A 111 1.06 -24.00 -2.83
CA PHE A 111 0.00 -24.52 -1.95
C PHE A 111 -1.43 -24.30 -2.50
N THR A 112 -1.58 -23.52 -3.58
CA THR A 112 -2.87 -23.27 -4.24
C THR A 112 -3.66 -24.56 -4.55
N PRO A 113 -3.05 -25.65 -5.05
CA PRO A 113 -3.79 -26.89 -5.35
C PRO A 113 -4.41 -27.57 -4.12
N GLN A 114 -3.96 -27.25 -2.90
CA GLN A 114 -4.49 -27.83 -1.65
C GLN A 114 -5.56 -26.93 -1.01
N LEU A 115 -5.69 -25.70 -1.48
CA LEU A 115 -6.63 -24.69 -0.98
C LEU A 115 -7.92 -24.59 -1.82
N VAL A 116 -7.93 -25.17 -3.03
CA VAL A 116 -9.05 -25.19 -3.98
C VAL A 116 -9.72 -26.56 -4.01
#